data_AF-A0A0R0CD57-F1
#
_entry.id   AF-A0A0R0CD57-F1
#
_cell.length_a   1.000
_cell.length_b   1.000
_cell.length_c   1.000
_cell.angle_alpha   90.00
_cell.angle_beta   90.00
_cell.angle_gamma   90.00
#
_symmetry.space_group_name_H-M   'P 1'
#
loop_
_entity.id
_entity.type
_entity.pdbx_description
1 polymer ?
#
loop_
_entity_poly.entity_id
_entity_poly.type
_entity_poly.pdbx_seq_one_letter_code
_entity_poly.pdbx_strand_id
1 'polypeptide(L)'
;MKKHADRPSAAFIAASCCALLLGSASYLIGLFNAEMQRNEKGFHGMAYALALFGAVAVQKNTRDLMAAGVIHGEAPLPSEE
;
A
#
# COMPACT_ATOMS: atom_id res chain seq x y z
N MET A 1 -22.93 22.07 6.68
CA MET A 1 -23.03 20.59 6.82
C MET A 1 -21.61 20.05 7.00
N LYS A 2 -21.31 19.39 8.12
CA LYS A 2 -19.95 18.89 8.41
C LYS A 2 -19.70 17.61 7.58
N LYS A 3 -18.99 17.73 6.45
CA LYS A 3 -18.45 16.56 5.72
C LYS A 3 -17.26 16.01 6.53
N HIS A 4 -17.53 15.12 7.48
CA HIS A 4 -16.52 14.34 8.18
C HIS A 4 -16.82 12.87 7.98
N ALA A 5 -16.48 12.33 6.81
CA ALA A 5 -16.67 10.92 6.47
C ALA A 5 -15.49 10.27 5.73
N ASP A 6 -14.40 10.99 5.40
CA ASP A 6 -13.32 10.45 4.54
C ASP A 6 -12.10 9.87 5.28
N ARG A 7 -12.09 9.87 6.62
CA ARG A 7 -10.95 9.32 7.39
C ARG A 7 -11.28 7.91 7.88
N PRO A 8 -10.52 6.87 7.48
CA PRO A 8 -10.74 5.52 7.98
C PRO A 8 -10.54 5.48 9.50
N SER A 9 -11.28 4.59 10.19
CA SER A 9 -11.22 4.51 11.64
C SER A 9 -9.81 4.16 12.13
N ALA A 10 -9.43 4.67 13.30
CA ALA A 10 -8.13 4.37 13.89
C ALA A 10 -7.90 2.85 14.06
N ALA A 11 -8.96 2.11 14.40
CA ALA A 11 -8.92 0.65 14.51
C ALA A 11 -8.62 -0.03 13.17
N PHE A 12 -9.23 0.45 12.08
CA PHE A 12 -8.98 -0.10 10.74
C PHE A 12 -7.53 0.17 10.29
N ILE A 13 -7.04 1.40 10.48
CA ILE A 13 -5.65 1.75 10.15
C ILE A 13 -4.66 0.86 10.94
N ALA A 14 -4.90 0.69 12.24
CA ALA A 14 -4.08 -0.16 13.08
C ALA A 14 -4.10 -1.62 12.61
N ALA A 15 -5.28 -2.17 12.34
CA ALA A 15 -5.43 -3.54 11.85
C ALA A 15 -4.72 -3.77 10.51
N SER A 16 -4.87 -2.86 9.53
CA SER A 16 -4.18 -2.95 8.24
C SER A 16 -2.66 -2.84 8.38
N CYS A 17 -2.17 -1.95 9.25
CA CYS A 17 -0.74 -1.82 9.52
C CYS A 17 -0.17 -3.09 10.17
N CYS A 18 -0.86 -3.62 11.19
CA CYS A 18 -0.48 -4.88 11.83
C CYS A 18 -0.46 -6.04 10.82
N ALA A 19 -1.49 -6.18 9.98
CA ALA A 19 -1.55 -7.22 8.96
C ALA A 19 -0.37 -7.11 7.97
N LEU A 20 -0.05 -5.89 7.50
CA LEU A 20 1.10 -5.67 6.63
C LEU A 20 2.42 -6.05 7.30
N LEU A 21 2.64 -5.61 8.54
CA LEU A 21 3.86 -5.90 9.28
C LEU A 21 4.01 -7.41 9.57
N LEU A 22 2.95 -8.05 10.03
CA LEU A 22 2.96 -9.48 10.33
C LEU A 22 3.18 -10.32 9.07
N GLY A 23 2.52 -9.98 7.95
CA GLY A 23 2.71 -10.66 6.67
C GLY A 23 4.13 -10.49 6.14
N SER A 24 4.66 -9.26 6.20
CA SER A 24 6.02 -8.95 5.78
C SER A 24 7.07 -9.68 6.62
N ALA A 25 6.92 -9.65 7.94
CA ALA A 25 7.82 -10.35 8.85
C ALA A 25 7.77 -11.86 8.63
N SER A 26 6.57 -12.45 8.53
CA SER A 26 6.39 -13.89 8.28
C SER A 26 7.07 -14.33 6.98
N TYR A 27 6.92 -13.54 5.91
CA TYR A 27 7.57 -13.81 4.64
C TYR A 27 9.11 -13.75 4.75
N LEU A 28 9.65 -12.68 5.35
CA LEU A 28 11.10 -12.50 5.47
C LEU A 28 11.74 -13.57 6.36
N ILE A 29 11.08 -13.96 7.45
CA ILE A 29 11.52 -15.05 8.34
C ILE A 29 11.50 -16.38 7.58
N GLY A 30 10.41 -16.68 6.86
CA GLY A 30 10.30 -17.89 6.05
C GLY A 30 11.38 -17.96 4.97
N LEU A 31 11.60 -16.86 4.26
CA LEU A 31 12.64 -16.76 3.24
C LEU A 31 14.05 -16.89 3.83
N PHE A 32 14.30 -16.33 5.02
CA PHE A 32 15.57 -16.48 5.71
C PHE A 32 15.83 -17.95 6.09
N ASN A 33 14.82 -18.64 6.63
CA ASN A 33 14.94 -20.04 7.08
C ASN A 33 14.89 -21.08 5.95
N ALA A 34 14.41 -20.71 4.76
CA ALA A 34 14.32 -21.64 3.62
C ALA A 34 15.70 -22.11 3.15
N GLU A 35 15.85 -23.42 2.95
CA GLU A 35 17.06 -24.02 2.38
C GLU A 35 17.03 -23.88 0.85
N MET A 36 17.58 -22.77 0.37
CA MET A 36 17.59 -22.39 -1.05
C MET A 36 18.95 -21.82 -1.44
N GLN A 37 19.26 -21.88 -2.74
CA GLN A 37 20.46 -21.23 -3.27
C GLN A 37 20.41 -19.70 -3.05
N ARG A 38 21.59 -19.08 -2.90
CA ARG A 38 21.69 -17.64 -2.58
C ARG A 38 21.07 -16.75 -3.67
N ASN A 39 21.18 -17.16 -4.94
CA ASN A 39 20.60 -16.47 -6.09
C ASN A 39 19.06 -16.55 -6.09
N GLU A 40 18.49 -17.72 -5.79
CA GLU A 40 17.05 -17.95 -5.71
C GLU A 40 16.44 -17.18 -4.54
N LYS A 41 17.10 -17.19 -3.38
CA LYS A 41 16.67 -16.42 -2.21
C LYS A 41 16.68 -14.92 -2.51
N GLY A 42 17.71 -14.43 -3.20
CA GLY A 42 17.78 -13.05 -3.67
C GLY A 42 16.68 -12.69 -4.68
N PHE A 43 16.38 -13.59 -5.63
CA PHE A 43 15.29 -13.41 -6.60
C PHE A 43 13.93 -13.21 -5.91
N HIS A 44 13.62 -14.04 -4.93
CA HIS A 44 12.37 -13.94 -4.15
C HIS A 44 12.31 -12.63 -3.34
N GLY A 45 13.42 -12.26 -2.68
CA GLY A 45 13.50 -10.99 -1.95
C GLY A 45 13.29 -9.77 -2.84
N MET A 46 13.90 -9.74 -4.03
CA MET A 46 13.70 -8.68 -5.01
C MET A 46 12.28 -8.64 -5.56
N ALA A 47 11.69 -9.80 -5.88
CA ALA A 47 10.30 -9.90 -6.33
C ALA A 47 9.33 -9.34 -5.27
N TYR A 48 9.55 -9.67 -4.00
CA TYR A 48 8.78 -9.14 -2.89
C TYR A 48 8.93 -7.62 -2.73
N ALA A 49 10.15 -7.08 -2.86
CA ALA A 49 10.39 -5.64 -2.80
C ALA A 49 9.67 -4.89 -3.95
N LEU A 50 9.71 -5.43 -5.16
CA LEU A 50 8.98 -4.87 -6.30
C LEU A 50 7.45 -4.94 -6.10
N ALA A 51 6.94 -6.02 -5.51
CA ALA A 51 5.52 -6.15 -5.17
C ALA A 51 5.08 -5.10 -4.13
N LEU A 52 5.89 -4.86 -3.08
CA LEU A 52 5.63 -3.79 -2.11
C LEU A 52 5.65 -2.41 -2.76
N PHE A 53 6.62 -2.17 -3.64
CA PHE A 53 6.68 -0.92 -4.40
C PHE A 53 5.41 -0.72 -5.25
N GLY A 54 4.97 -1.76 -5.97
CA GLY A 54 3.74 -1.73 -6.75
C GLY A 54 2.50 -1.45 -5.89
N ALA A 55 2.39 -2.11 -4.74
CA ALA A 55 1.29 -1.89 -3.80
C ALA A 55 1.24 -0.42 -3.31
N VAL A 56 2.38 0.17 -2.96
CA VAL A 56 2.46 1.58 -2.54
C VAL A 56 2.15 2.54 -3.70
N ALA A 57 2.61 2.23 -4.91
CA ALA A 57 2.32 3.03 -6.09
C ALA A 57 0.81 3.08 -6.37
N VAL A 58 0.12 1.94 -6.27
CA VAL A 58 -1.35 1.87 -6.40
C VAL A 58 -2.03 2.63 -5.26
N GLN A 59 -1.61 2.45 -4.01
CA GLN A 59 -2.18 3.19 -2.88
C GLN A 59 -2.06 4.72 -3.05
N LYS A 60 -0.92 5.20 -3.55
CA LYS A 60 -0.72 6.61 -3.88
C LYS A 60 -1.63 7.05 -5.02
N ASN A 61 -1.67 6.30 -6.12
CA ASN A 61 -2.53 6.61 -7.26
C ASN A 61 -4.00 6.70 -6.85
N THR A 62 -4.52 5.74 -6.07
CA THR A 62 -5.88 5.79 -5.55
C THR A 62 -6.11 7.01 -4.65
N ARG A 63 -5.16 7.35 -3.77
CA ARG A 63 -5.26 8.54 -2.91
C ARG A 63 -5.30 9.83 -3.73
N ASP A 64 -4.46 9.92 -4.75
CA ASP A 64 -4.35 11.10 -5.59
C ASP A 64 -5.61 11.27 -6.47
N LEU A 65 -6.16 10.16 -6.99
CA LEU A 65 -7.45 10.17 -7.70
C LEU A 65 -8.62 10.59 -6.80
N MET A 66 -8.64 10.15 -5.53
CA MET A 66 -9.64 10.60 -4.55
C MET A 66 -9.52 12.09 -4.27
N ALA A 67 -8.29 12.59 -4.09
CA ALA A 67 -8.03 14.02 -3.88
C ALA A 67 -8.40 14.88 -5.10
N ALA A 68 -8.24 14.35 -6.31
CA ALA A 68 -8.58 15.03 -7.56
C ALA A 68 -10.08 15.02 -7.90
N GLY A 69 -10.95 14.41 -7.07
CA GLY A 69 -12.40 14.36 -7.31
C GLY A 69 -12.85 13.40 -8.41
N VAL A 70 -11.90 12.80 -9.15
CA VAL A 70 -12.13 11.91 -10.31
C VAL A 70 -13.04 10.73 -9.94
N ILE A 71 -12.89 10.18 -8.75
CA ILE A 71 -13.63 8.98 -8.32
C ILE A 71 -15.06 9.32 -7.83
N HIS A 72 -15.35 10.59 -7.57
CA HIS A 72 -16.67 11.07 -7.13
C HIS A 72 -17.48 11.72 -8.25
N GLY A 73 -16.95 11.77 -9.49
CA GLY A 73 -17.61 12.44 -10.62
C GLY A 73 -17.55 13.97 -10.56
N GLU A 74 -16.75 14.52 -9.63
CA GLU A 74 -16.50 15.95 -9.55
C GLU A 74 -15.45 16.30 -10.62
N ALA A 75 -15.80 17.17 -11.56
CA ALA A 75 -14.83 17.65 -12.55
C ALA A 75 -13.61 18.25 -11.83
N PRO A 76 -12.37 18.04 -12.33
CA PRO A 76 -11.18 18.59 -11.71
C PRO A 76 -11.37 20.09 -11.45
N LEU A 77 -11.14 20.52 -10.21
CA LEU A 77 -11.29 21.92 -9.83
C LEU A 77 -10.42 22.80 -10.73
N PRO A 78 -10.93 23.94 -11.25
CA PRO A 78 -10.15 24.81 -12.10
C PRO A 78 -8.89 25.27 -11.35
N SER A 79 -7.77 25.29 -12.06
CA SER A 79 -6.53 25.87 -11.56
C SER A 79 -6.75 27.37 -11.35
N GLU A 80 -6.77 27.81 -10.09
CA GLU A 80 -6.65 29.22 -9.75
C GLU A 80 -5.28 29.70 -10.28
N GLU A 81 -5.29 30.43 -11.40
CA GLU A 81 -4.13 31.19 -11.89
C GLU A 81 -3.83 32.40 -10.97
#